data_AF-A0A2N5AFS1-F1
#
_entry.id   AF-A0A2N5AFS1-F1
#
_cell.length_a   1.000
_cell.length_b   1.000
_cell.length_c   1.000
_cell.angle_alpha   90.00
_cell.angle_beta   90.00
_cell.angle_gamma   90.00
#
_symmetry.space_group_name_H-M   'P 1'
#
loop_
_entity.id
_entity.type
_entity.pdbx_description
1 polymer ?
#
loop_
_entity_poly.entity_id
_entity_poly.type
_entity_poly.pdbx_seq_one_letter_code
_entity_poly.pdbx_strand_id
1 'polypeptide(L)' 'MKLQLVAVGTKMPDWVQTGFSEYLRRFPKDMPFELVEIPAGKRGKNADIKRILEKEGEMML' A
#
# COMPACT_ATOMS: atom_id res chain seq x y z
N MET A 1 -12.33 -7.08 15.22
CA MET A 1 -11.96 -7.47 13.84
C MET A 1 -11.09 -6.36 13.27
N LYS A 2 -10.01 -6.66 12.55
CA LYS A 2 -9.09 -5.63 12.02
C LYS A 2 -9.19 -5.57 10.50
N LEU A 3 -9.18 -4.36 9.94
CA LEU A 3 -9.09 -4.13 8.51
C LEU A 3 -7.64 -3.80 8.15
N GLN A 4 -7.11 -4.47 7.13
CA GLN A 4 -5.75 -4.25 6.65
C GLN A 4 -5.80 -3.95 5.16
N LEU A 5 -5.29 -2.80 4.77
CA LEU A 5 -5.06 -2.44 3.38
C LEU A 5 -3.60 -2.72 3.06
N VAL A 6 -3.35 -3.70 2.21
CA VAL A 6 -2.00 -4.00 1.71
C VAL A 6 -1.92 -3.46 0.28
N ALA A 7 -1.06 -2.47 0.06
CA ALA A 7 -1.01 -1.73 -1.20
C ALA A 7 0.43 -1.50 -1.68
N VAL A 8 0.65 -1.58 -2.98
CA VAL A 8 1.96 -1.31 -3.59
C VAL A 8 2.15 0.19 -3.81
N GLY A 9 3.28 0.73 -3.34
CA GLY A 9 3.68 2.12 -3.45
C GLY A 9 3.93 2.77 -2.09
N THR A 10 5.01 3.54 -2.00
CA THR A 10 5.47 4.20 -0.75
C THR A 10 5.66 5.72 -0.91
N LYS A 11 5.27 6.27 -2.07
CA LYS A 11 5.46 7.68 -2.43
C LYS A 11 4.17 8.29 -2.93
N MET A 12 3.17 8.31 -2.06
CA MET A 12 1.90 8.97 -2.36
C MET A 12 2.09 10.50 -2.35
N PRO A 13 1.44 11.24 -3.27
CA PRO A 13 1.38 12.70 -3.17
C PRO A 13 0.80 13.16 -1.83
N ASP A 14 1.23 14.33 -1.36
CA ASP A 14 0.84 14.85 -0.03
C ASP A 14 -0.68 14.98 0.16
N TRP A 15 -1.40 15.33 -0.91
CA TRP A 15 -2.86 15.43 -0.87
C TRP A 15 -3.55 14.07 -0.63
N VAL A 16 -2.96 12.97 -1.15
CA VAL A 16 -3.44 11.60 -0.91
C VAL A 16 -3.17 11.20 0.52
N GLN A 17 -1.94 11.41 1.01
CA GLN A 17 -1.57 11.05 2.39
C GLN A 17 -2.45 11.78 3.39
N THR A 18 -2.63 13.10 3.20
CA THR A 18 -3.47 13.93 4.07
C THR A 18 -4.92 13.44 4.09
N GLY A 19 -5.50 13.19 2.91
CA GLY A 19 -6.86 12.65 2.81
C GLY A 19 -6.98 11.28 3.46
N PHE A 20 -6.05 10.37 3.18
CA PHE A 20 -6.05 9.03 3.75
C PHE A 20 -5.95 9.05 5.28
N SER A 21 -5.02 9.81 5.86
CA SER A 21 -4.88 9.96 7.31
C SER A 21 -6.14 10.55 7.96
N GLU A 22 -6.83 11.46 7.27
CA GLU A 22 -8.10 12.04 7.73
C GLU A 22 -9.22 10.99 7.84
N TYR A 23 -9.29 10.04 6.91
CA TYR A 23 -10.26 8.94 6.99
C TYR A 23 -9.81 7.86 7.97
N LEU A 24 -8.52 7.54 7.99
CA LEU A 24 -7.94 6.53 8.88
C LEU A 24 -8.26 6.82 10.35
N ARG A 25 -8.10 8.08 10.78
CA ARG A 25 -8.37 8.49 12.18
C ARG A 25 -9.84 8.46 12.58
N ARG A 26 -10.76 8.34 11.62
CA ARG A 26 -12.22 8.26 11.87
C ARG A 26 -12.70 6.85 12.16
N PHE A 27 -11.86 5.83 11.96
CA PHE A 27 -12.20 4.46 12.32
C PHE A 27 -12.36 4.32 13.84
N PRO A 28 -13.40 3.63 14.30
CA PRO A 28 -13.63 3.44 15.73
C PRO A 28 -12.64 2.40 16.29
N LYS A 29 -12.40 2.44 17.60
CA LYS A 29 -11.37 1.61 18.26
C LYS A 29 -11.63 0.10 18.18
N ASP A 30 -12.90 -0.30 18.04
CA ASP A 30 -13.34 -1.68 17.88
C ASP A 30 -13.15 -2.21 16.44
N MET A 31 -12.87 -1.33 15.48
CA MET A 31 -12.54 -1.65 14.09
C MET A 31 -11.25 -0.92 13.64
N PRO A 32 -10.07 -1.34 14.14
CA PRO A 32 -8.81 -0.77 13.71
C PRO A 32 -8.59 -1.01 12.21
N PHE A 33 -8.13 0.05 11.52
CA PHE A 33 -7.71 0.03 10.13
C PHE A 33 -6.22 0.31 10.05
N GLU A 34 -5.48 -0.50 9.30
CA GLU A 34 -4.04 -0.36 9.12
C GLU A 34 -3.68 -0.37 7.63
N LEU A 35 -2.66 0.41 7.26
CA LEU A 35 -2.07 0.43 5.93
C LEU A 35 -0.70 -0.25 5.97
N VAL A 36 -0.48 -1.22 5.09
CA VAL A 36 0.81 -1.85 4.85
C VAL A 36 1.25 -1.48 3.43
N GLU A 37 2.27 -0.65 3.33
CA GLU A 37 2.83 -0.22 2.05
C GLU A 37 3.92 -1.19 1.58
N ILE A 38 3.78 -1.68 0.36
CA ILE A 38 4.73 -2.57 -0.30
C ILE A 38 5.58 -1.78 -1.28
N PRO A 39 6.93 -1.85 -1.24
CA PRO A 39 7.78 -1.14 -2.18
C PRO A 39 7.50 -1.54 -3.64
N ALA A 40 7.21 -0.56 -4.49
CA ALA A 40 6.99 -0.80 -5.91
C ALA A 40 8.30 -1.15 -6.63
N GLY A 41 8.27 -2.19 -7.47
CA GLY A 41 9.38 -2.56 -8.33
C GLY A 41 9.65 -1.50 -9.40
N LYS A 42 10.91 -1.29 -9.76
CA LYS A 42 11.30 -0.31 -10.78
C LYS A 42 10.97 -0.82 -12.19
N ARG A 43 9.97 -0.21 -12.83
CA ARG A 43 9.54 -0.52 -14.20
C ARG A 43 10.28 0.36 -15.22
N GLY A 44 11.52 0.02 -15.51
CA GLY A 44 12.36 0.67 -16.54
C GLY A 44 12.28 -0.01 -17.92
N LYS A 45 13.05 0.47 -18.90
CA LYS A 45 13.02 0.04 -20.31
C LYS A 45 13.20 -1.48 -20.53
N ASN A 46 13.97 -2.14 -19.68
CA ASN A 46 14.25 -3.59 -19.75
C ASN A 46 13.80 -4.34 -18.49
N ALA A 47 12.82 -3.79 -17.77
CA ALA A 47 12.34 -4.43 -16.54
C ALA A 47 11.51 -5.68 -16.87
N ASP A 48 11.79 -6.78 -16.17
CA ASP A 48 10.94 -7.96 -16.18
C ASP A 48 9.70 -7.70 -15.33
N ILE A 49 8.63 -7.30 -16.00
CA ILE A 49 7.36 -6.93 -15.35
C ILE A 49 6.75 -8.14 -14.63
N LYS A 50 6.86 -9.34 -15.18
CA LYS A 50 6.26 -10.54 -14.58
C LYS A 50 6.93 -10.85 -13.25
N ARG A 51 8.26 -10.84 -13.22
CA ARG A 51 9.02 -11.05 -11.99
C ARG A 51 8.80 -9.96 -10.95
N ILE A 52 8.59 -8.71 -11.38
CA ILE A 52 8.25 -7.61 -10.47
C ILE A 52 6.89 -7.86 -9.81
N LEU A 53 5.87 -8.23 -10.59
CA LEU A 53 4.54 -8.52 -10.07
C LEU A 53 4.53 -9.73 -9.13
N GLU A 54 5.29 -10.78 -9.44
CA GLU A 54 5.44 -11.96 -8.57
C GLU A 54 6.04 -11.55 -7.21
N LYS A 55 7.13 -10.76 -7.21
CA LYS A 55 7.74 -10.26 -5.97
C LYS A 55 6.82 -9.32 -5.20
N GLU A 56 6.11 -8.42 -5.89
CA GLU A 56 5.11 -7.54 -5.26
C GLU A 56 4.03 -8.39 -4.58
N GLY A 57 3.53 -9.43 -5.25
CA GLY A 57 2.54 -10.36 -4.71
C GLY A 57 3.06 -11.19 -3.52
N GLU A 58 4.29 -11.68 -3.57
CA GLU A 58 4.92 -12.39 -2.44
C GLU A 58 5.03 -11.53 -1.19
N MET A 59 5.26 -10.22 -1.33
CA MET A 59 5.30 -9.29 -0.20
C MET A 59 3.91 -8.92 0.33
N MET A 60 2.84 -9.18 -0.43
CA MET A 60 1.47 -8.86 -0.03
C MET A 60 0.78 -9.97 0.77
N LEU A 61 1.28 -11.21 0.67
CA LEU A 61 0.74 -12.41 1.33
C LEU A 61 1.34 -12.60 2.73
#